data_AF-A0A4T0CH85-F1
#
_entry.id   AF-A0A4T0CH85-F1
#
_cell.length_a   1.000
_cell.length_b   1.000
_cell.length_c   1.000
_cell.angle_alpha   90.00
_cell.angle_beta   90.00
_cell.angle_gamma   90.00
#
_symmetry.space_group_name_H-M   'P 1'
#
loop_
_entity.id
_entity.type
_entity.pdbx_description
1 polymer ?
#
loop_
_entity_poly.entity_id
_entity_poly.type
_entity_poly.pdbx_seq_one_letter_code
_entity_poly.pdbx_strand_id
1 'polypeptide(L)'
;MVPTTPAISPHVAGGLTVLSTIIYIAPFYLSPTLRSNSIANRNTPSVIQARIRAVVWSCVTSVVITVCVLSFKGHVAPREVLHLLGVYPVSIIDTAKSFLLVAILFAGPLFERAVVEGEWRSWGAVTVKETVYDDLIGWRNLVVGPVSEELVFRSLAISLFILAQTSARRITFTSPLIFGVAHVHHLHETINSSRRPGASYLSTALTPSVILPGLIRSVFQFFYTSLFGFIAAFIYLRTSSLI
;
A
#
# COMPACT_ATOMS: atom_id res chain seq x y z
N MET A 1 -33.84 6.47 -0.62
CA MET A 1 -33.58 7.19 0.64
C MET A 1 -32.21 6.79 1.13
N VAL A 2 -31.28 7.74 1.29
CA VAL A 2 -30.02 7.46 1.98
C VAL A 2 -30.38 7.19 3.45
N PRO A 3 -29.99 6.05 4.05
CA PRO A 3 -30.29 5.80 5.45
C PRO A 3 -29.77 6.96 6.30
N THR A 4 -30.62 7.51 7.17
CA THR A 4 -30.32 8.69 8.01
C THR A 4 -29.27 8.39 9.09
N THR A 5 -28.96 7.12 9.31
CA THR A 5 -27.91 6.66 10.20
C THR A 5 -26.87 5.84 9.42
N PRO A 6 -25.57 6.14 9.57
CA PRO A 6 -24.53 5.35 8.92
C PRO A 6 -24.47 3.94 9.52
N ALA A 7 -24.21 2.93 8.69
CA ALA A 7 -24.17 1.53 9.12
C ALA A 7 -23.04 1.23 10.13
N ILE A 8 -21.96 2.01 10.05
CA ILE A 8 -20.86 2.02 11.02
C ILE A 8 -20.42 3.46 11.29
N SER A 9 -19.81 3.73 12.44
CA SER A 9 -19.26 5.06 12.71
C SER A 9 -17.91 5.26 11.99
N PRO A 10 -17.50 6.51 11.72
CA PRO A 10 -16.17 6.79 11.16
C PRO A 10 -15.01 6.27 12.02
N HIS A 11 -15.20 6.17 13.35
CA HIS A 11 -14.22 5.59 14.26
C HIS A 11 -14.07 4.08 14.05
N VAL A 12 -15.18 3.36 13.79
CA VAL A 12 -15.15 1.93 13.46
C VAL A 12 -14.47 1.70 12.11
N ALA A 13 -14.77 2.53 11.10
CA ALA A 13 -14.08 2.47 9.80
C ALA A 13 -12.56 2.69 9.93
N GLY A 14 -12.15 3.69 10.72
CA GLY A 14 -10.74 3.93 11.04
C GLY A 14 -10.10 2.76 11.78
N GLY A 15 -10.78 2.21 12.80
CA GLY A 15 -10.31 1.06 13.56
C GLY A 15 -10.13 -0.20 12.71
N LEU A 16 -11.06 -0.48 11.80
CA LEU A 16 -10.96 -1.60 10.85
C LEU A 16 -9.82 -1.38 9.84
N THR A 17 -9.59 -0.15 9.40
CA THR A 17 -8.44 0.18 8.52
C THR A 17 -7.11 -0.03 9.26
N VAL A 18 -7.03 0.37 10.54
CA VAL A 18 -5.86 0.10 11.40
C VAL A 18 -5.68 -1.39 11.61
N LEU A 19 -6.76 -2.15 11.83
CA LEU A 19 -6.71 -3.60 11.94
C LEU A 19 -6.14 -4.24 10.67
N SER A 20 -6.62 -3.86 9.49
CA SER A 20 -6.08 -4.33 8.21
C SER A 20 -4.61 -3.96 8.05
N THR A 21 -4.20 -2.77 8.51
CA THR A 21 -2.79 -2.36 8.53
C THR A 21 -1.96 -3.27 9.42
N ILE A 22 -2.44 -3.61 10.62
CA ILE A 22 -1.77 -4.52 11.55
C ILE A 22 -1.66 -5.92 10.93
N ILE A 23 -2.74 -6.45 10.35
CA ILE A 23 -2.75 -7.75 9.65
C ILE A 23 -1.71 -7.76 8.52
N TYR A 24 -1.57 -6.63 7.80
CA TYR A 24 -0.63 -6.47 6.71
C TYR A 24 0.84 -6.44 7.16
N ILE A 25 1.16 -5.77 8.26
CA ILE A 25 2.55 -5.59 8.72
C ILE A 25 3.01 -6.66 9.73
N ALA A 26 2.11 -7.23 10.53
CA ALA A 26 2.44 -8.14 11.63
C ALA A 26 3.31 -9.34 11.21
N PRO A 27 3.14 -9.97 10.03
CA PRO A 27 4.01 -11.08 9.62
C PRO A 27 5.49 -10.71 9.61
N PHE A 28 5.83 -9.46 9.28
CA PHE A 28 7.22 -8.97 9.25
C PHE A 28 7.84 -8.75 10.62
N TYR A 29 7.03 -8.76 11.69
CA TYR A 29 7.49 -8.69 13.08
C TYR A 29 7.52 -10.08 13.73
N LEU A 30 6.52 -10.91 13.44
CA LEU A 30 6.30 -12.18 14.12
C LEU A 30 7.12 -13.32 13.54
N SER A 31 7.37 -13.33 12.23
CA SER A 31 8.09 -14.44 11.58
C SER A 31 9.60 -14.19 11.51
N PRO A 32 10.44 -15.08 12.08
CA PRO A 32 11.89 -15.00 11.93
C PRO A 32 12.36 -15.02 10.47
N THR A 33 11.67 -15.76 9.61
CA THR A 33 12.00 -15.89 8.19
C THR A 33 11.70 -14.60 7.41
N LEU A 34 10.71 -13.82 7.83
CA LEU A 34 10.30 -12.60 7.14
C LEU A 34 11.04 -11.35 7.64
N ARG A 35 11.67 -11.43 8.81
CA ARG A 35 12.46 -10.35 9.40
C ARG A 35 13.78 -10.18 8.65
N SER A 36 14.03 -8.97 8.16
CA SER A 36 15.36 -8.56 7.73
C SER A 36 16.29 -8.49 8.96
N ASN A 37 17.47 -9.08 8.86
CA ASN A 37 18.52 -8.99 9.88
C ASN A 37 19.89 -8.87 9.18
N SER A 38 20.95 -8.60 9.94
CA SER A 38 22.30 -8.37 9.38
C SER A 38 22.91 -9.57 8.64
N ILE A 39 22.34 -10.77 8.81
CA ILE A 39 22.84 -12.02 8.22
C ILE A 39 21.93 -12.49 7.08
N ALA A 40 20.61 -12.34 7.22
CA ALA A 40 19.61 -12.80 6.26
C ALA A 40 19.27 -11.71 5.24
N ASN A 41 19.67 -11.92 3.99
CA ASN A 41 19.34 -11.02 2.89
C ASN A 41 17.86 -11.15 2.49
N ARG A 42 17.10 -10.06 2.64
CA ARG A 42 15.68 -9.97 2.26
C ARG A 42 15.40 -10.21 0.77
N ASN A 43 16.43 -10.14 -0.07
CA ASN A 43 16.36 -10.38 -1.52
C ASN A 43 16.68 -11.84 -1.88
N THR A 44 16.87 -12.72 -0.90
CA THR A 44 16.97 -14.17 -1.16
C THR A 44 15.63 -14.68 -1.71
N PRO A 45 15.60 -15.49 -2.80
CA PRO A 45 14.35 -15.91 -3.43
C PRO A 45 13.33 -16.55 -2.49
N SER A 46 13.79 -17.42 -1.57
CA SER A 46 12.93 -18.07 -0.57
C SER A 46 12.27 -17.07 0.39
N VAL A 47 12.99 -16.03 0.80
CA VAL A 47 12.48 -14.95 1.65
C VAL A 47 11.48 -14.09 0.89
N ILE A 48 11.77 -13.74 -0.36
CA ILE A 48 10.83 -12.98 -1.21
C ILE A 48 9.51 -13.74 -1.35
N GLN A 49 9.56 -15.02 -1.71
CA GLN A 49 8.36 -15.85 -1.85
C GLN A 49 7.58 -15.96 -0.53
N ALA A 50 8.27 -16.09 0.60
CA ALA A 50 7.62 -16.12 1.91
C ALA A 50 6.94 -14.78 2.24
N ARG A 51 7.56 -13.64 1.92
CA ARG A 51 6.97 -12.30 2.09
C ARG A 51 5.75 -12.11 1.19
N ILE A 52 5.83 -12.53 -0.07
CA ILE A 52 4.69 -12.51 -1.01
C ILE A 52 3.52 -13.32 -0.46
N ARG A 53 3.76 -14.56 -0.01
CA ARG A 53 2.71 -15.40 0.59
C ARG A 53 2.06 -14.74 1.81
N ALA A 54 2.86 -14.15 2.69
CA ALA A 54 2.36 -13.44 3.87
C ALA A 54 1.46 -12.27 3.47
N VAL A 55 1.90 -11.44 2.53
CA VAL A 55 1.12 -10.31 2.00
C VAL A 55 -0.20 -10.77 1.39
N VAL A 56 -0.18 -11.84 0.56
CA VAL A 56 -1.40 -12.39 -0.06
C VAL A 56 -2.39 -12.85 1.01
N TRP A 57 -1.95 -13.59 2.03
CA TRP A 57 -2.83 -14.03 3.11
C TRP A 57 -3.38 -12.87 3.94
N SER A 58 -2.56 -11.84 4.19
CA SER A 58 -3.03 -10.61 4.84
C SER A 58 -4.11 -9.91 4.00
N CYS A 59 -3.91 -9.77 2.69
CA CYS A 59 -4.90 -9.21 1.78
C CYS A 59 -6.20 -10.02 1.77
N VAL A 60 -6.13 -11.35 1.63
CA VAL A 60 -7.32 -12.23 1.67
C VAL A 60 -8.08 -12.05 2.97
N THR A 61 -7.38 -12.04 4.10
CA THR A 61 -7.99 -11.85 5.43
C THR A 61 -8.68 -10.49 5.53
N SER A 62 -8.01 -9.41 5.12
CA SER A 62 -8.60 -8.06 5.12
C SER A 62 -9.80 -7.93 4.18
N VAL A 63 -9.74 -8.53 2.99
CA VAL A 63 -10.88 -8.55 2.05
C VAL A 63 -12.08 -9.26 2.68
N VAL A 64 -11.87 -10.43 3.27
CA VAL A 64 -12.95 -11.18 3.95
C VAL A 64 -13.58 -10.35 5.06
N ILE A 65 -12.77 -9.72 5.92
CA ILE A 65 -13.27 -8.86 7.00
C ILE A 65 -14.10 -7.70 6.43
N THR A 66 -13.57 -6.96 5.45
CA THR A 66 -14.27 -5.81 4.88
C THR A 66 -15.55 -6.22 4.15
N VAL A 67 -15.54 -7.29 3.36
CA VAL A 67 -16.74 -7.81 2.67
C VAL A 67 -17.80 -8.26 3.67
N CYS A 68 -17.40 -8.93 4.77
CA CYS A 68 -18.32 -9.28 5.86
C CYS A 68 -18.94 -8.03 6.49
N VAL A 69 -18.17 -6.97 6.74
CA VAL A 69 -18.71 -5.71 7.28
C VAL A 69 -19.68 -5.06 6.29
N LEU A 70 -19.30 -4.94 5.02
CA LEU A 70 -20.16 -4.38 3.96
C LEU A 70 -21.48 -5.17 3.82
N SER A 71 -21.41 -6.49 3.86
CA SER A 71 -22.58 -7.36 3.65
C SER A 71 -23.47 -7.46 4.89
N PHE A 72 -22.91 -7.72 6.08
CA PHE A 72 -23.70 -7.98 7.29
C PHE A 72 -24.07 -6.72 8.07
N LYS A 73 -23.26 -5.66 8.04
CA LYS A 73 -23.59 -4.38 8.68
C LYS A 73 -24.15 -3.38 7.69
N GLY A 74 -23.58 -3.34 6.50
CA GLY A 74 -24.04 -2.43 5.45
C GLY A 74 -25.26 -2.90 4.67
N HIS A 75 -25.60 -4.20 4.75
CA HIS A 75 -26.63 -4.82 3.90
C HIS A 75 -26.43 -4.52 2.41
N VAL A 76 -25.18 -4.34 1.99
CA VAL A 76 -24.80 -3.97 0.62
C VAL A 76 -24.94 -5.18 -0.29
N ALA A 77 -25.58 -5.01 -1.45
CA ALA A 77 -25.72 -6.10 -2.41
C ALA A 77 -24.36 -6.51 -3.00
N PRO A 78 -24.14 -7.78 -3.41
CA PRO A 78 -22.83 -8.22 -3.92
C PRO A 78 -22.26 -7.38 -5.06
N ARG A 79 -23.11 -6.91 -5.98
CA ARG A 79 -22.70 -6.01 -7.08
C ARG A 79 -22.22 -4.66 -6.56
N GLU A 80 -22.88 -4.12 -5.54
CA GLU A 80 -22.50 -2.86 -4.91
C GLU A 80 -21.24 -3.01 -4.08
N VAL A 81 -20.99 -4.19 -3.48
CA VAL A 81 -19.70 -4.50 -2.85
C VAL A 81 -18.58 -4.41 -3.87
N LEU A 82 -18.71 -5.04 -5.04
CA LEU A 82 -17.70 -4.94 -6.11
C LEU A 82 -17.47 -3.50 -6.58
N HIS A 83 -18.53 -2.69 -6.63
CA HIS A 83 -18.44 -1.27 -6.95
C HIS A 83 -17.72 -0.47 -5.86
N LEU A 84 -18.05 -0.68 -4.58
CA LEU A 84 -17.40 -0.01 -3.45
C LEU A 84 -15.91 -0.38 -3.33
N LEU A 85 -15.56 -1.62 -3.71
CA LEU A 85 -14.19 -2.10 -3.78
C LEU A 85 -13.45 -1.65 -5.05
N GLY A 86 -14.11 -0.95 -5.96
CA GLY A 86 -13.51 -0.42 -7.19
C GLY A 86 -13.12 -1.50 -8.20
N VAL A 87 -13.69 -2.70 -8.09
CA VAL A 87 -13.42 -3.84 -8.97
C VAL A 87 -14.28 -3.78 -10.22
N TYR A 88 -15.53 -3.27 -10.10
CA TYR A 88 -16.46 -3.21 -11.22
C TYR A 88 -17.47 -2.04 -11.08
N PRO A 89 -17.77 -1.28 -12.15
CA PRO A 89 -17.23 -1.40 -13.51
C PRO A 89 -15.85 -0.73 -13.66
N VAL A 90 -15.04 -1.23 -14.59
CA VAL A 90 -13.76 -0.61 -14.95
C VAL A 90 -13.99 0.37 -16.11
N SER A 91 -13.61 1.63 -15.92
CA SER A 91 -13.72 2.68 -16.93
C SER A 91 -12.37 2.95 -17.57
N ILE A 92 -12.18 2.52 -18.82
CA ILE A 92 -10.92 2.71 -19.57
C ILE A 92 -10.59 4.21 -19.68
N ILE A 93 -11.60 5.06 -19.85
CA ILE A 93 -11.42 6.51 -19.98
C ILE A 93 -10.90 7.10 -18.66
N ASP A 94 -11.46 6.68 -17.53
CA ASP A 94 -11.04 7.19 -16.22
C ASP A 94 -9.67 6.65 -15.82
N THR A 95 -9.37 5.38 -16.13
CA THR A 95 -8.03 4.81 -15.98
C THR A 95 -7.01 5.58 -16.83
N ALA A 96 -7.31 5.87 -18.10
CA ALA A 96 -6.41 6.63 -18.97
C ALA A 96 -6.18 8.07 -18.48
N LYS A 97 -7.23 8.76 -18.00
CA LYS A 97 -7.10 10.10 -17.40
C LYS A 97 -6.27 10.08 -16.12
N SER A 98 -6.50 9.09 -15.27
CA SER A 98 -5.77 8.93 -14.00
C SER A 98 -4.29 8.62 -14.26
N PHE A 99 -4.01 7.73 -15.21
CA PHE A 99 -2.66 7.44 -15.67
C PHE A 99 -1.97 8.69 -16.22
N LEU A 100 -2.64 9.45 -17.09
CA LEU A 100 -2.08 10.69 -17.64
C LEU A 100 -1.80 11.72 -16.54
N LEU A 101 -2.70 11.88 -15.57
CA LEU A 101 -2.50 12.79 -14.45
C LEU A 101 -1.25 12.42 -13.63
N VAL A 102 -1.07 11.13 -13.33
CA VAL A 102 0.12 10.63 -12.62
C VAL A 102 1.37 10.79 -13.49
N ALA A 103 1.30 10.51 -14.79
CA ALA A 103 2.43 10.71 -15.71
C ALA A 103 2.86 12.18 -15.77
N ILE A 104 1.91 13.13 -15.76
CA ILE A 104 2.22 14.58 -15.70
C ILE A 104 2.88 14.93 -14.36
N LEU A 105 2.37 14.41 -13.24
CA LEU A 105 2.96 14.64 -11.92
C LEU A 105 4.42 14.16 -11.85
N PHE A 106 4.72 13.05 -12.53
CA PHE A 106 6.06 12.46 -12.60
C PHE A 106 6.80 12.76 -13.90
N ALA A 107 6.42 13.82 -14.62
CA ALA A 107 7.01 14.15 -15.92
C ALA A 107 8.54 14.38 -15.85
N GLY A 108 9.04 14.96 -14.74
CA GLY A 108 10.47 15.16 -14.53
C GLY A 108 11.27 13.85 -14.51
N PRO A 109 11.00 12.94 -13.55
CA PRO A 109 11.66 11.62 -13.52
C PRO A 109 11.44 10.79 -14.80
N LEU A 110 10.26 10.88 -15.41
CA LEU A 110 9.98 10.21 -16.69
C LEU A 110 10.86 10.77 -17.81
N PHE A 111 11.03 12.09 -17.89
CA PHE A 111 11.90 12.71 -18.88
C PHE A 111 13.38 12.35 -18.67
N GLU A 112 13.85 12.35 -17.42
CA GLU A 112 15.21 11.94 -17.07
C GLU A 112 15.49 10.50 -17.53
N ARG A 113 14.67 9.53 -17.11
CA ARG A 113 14.84 8.12 -17.47
C ARG A 113 14.64 7.88 -18.96
N ALA A 114 13.53 8.37 -19.51
CA ALA A 114 13.19 8.11 -20.90
C ALA A 114 14.18 8.81 -21.83
N VAL A 115 14.36 10.12 -21.71
CA VAL A 115 15.06 10.94 -22.71
C VAL A 115 16.54 11.09 -22.40
N VAL A 116 16.89 11.49 -21.17
CA VAL A 116 18.28 11.80 -20.79
C VAL A 116 19.13 10.53 -20.71
N GLU A 117 18.64 9.51 -20.00
CA GLU A 117 19.32 8.21 -19.91
C GLU A 117 19.07 7.32 -21.15
N GLY A 118 18.10 7.69 -21.98
CA GLY A 118 17.81 7.01 -23.25
C GLY A 118 17.12 5.66 -23.10
N GLU A 119 16.56 5.34 -21.92
CA GLU A 119 15.92 4.05 -21.64
C GLU A 119 14.73 3.77 -22.55
N TRP A 120 14.07 4.83 -23.09
CA TRP A 120 12.92 4.69 -23.99
C TRP A 120 13.17 3.79 -25.20
N ARG A 121 14.44 3.70 -25.66
CA ARG A 121 14.84 2.85 -26.78
C ARG A 121 14.76 1.35 -26.47
N SER A 122 14.81 1.02 -25.19
CA SER A 122 14.72 -0.35 -24.67
C SER A 122 13.34 -0.67 -24.12
N TRP A 123 12.42 0.29 -24.05
CA TRP A 123 11.08 0.02 -23.54
C TRP A 123 10.32 -0.89 -24.51
N GLY A 124 9.76 -1.97 -23.97
CA GLY A 124 9.03 -2.95 -24.76
C GLY A 124 8.66 -4.18 -23.95
N ALA A 125 7.90 -5.07 -24.57
CA ALA A 125 7.40 -6.27 -23.91
C ALA A 125 8.52 -7.17 -23.37
N VAL A 126 9.67 -7.24 -24.06
CA VAL A 126 10.84 -8.03 -23.62
C VAL A 126 11.40 -7.47 -22.31
N THR A 127 11.70 -6.17 -22.27
CA THR A 127 12.21 -5.51 -21.07
C THR A 127 11.23 -5.60 -19.90
N VAL A 128 9.93 -5.44 -20.16
CA VAL A 128 8.89 -5.64 -19.13
C VAL A 128 8.92 -7.08 -18.63
N LYS A 129 9.03 -8.07 -19.53
CA LYS A 129 9.16 -9.48 -19.14
C LYS A 129 10.37 -9.70 -18.24
N GLU A 130 11.55 -9.25 -18.67
CA GLU A 130 12.81 -9.46 -17.96
C GLU A 130 12.85 -8.75 -16.60
N THR A 131 12.36 -7.51 -16.54
CA THR A 131 12.43 -6.68 -15.32
C THR A 131 11.26 -6.86 -14.36
N VAL A 132 10.12 -7.37 -14.81
CA VAL A 132 8.91 -7.52 -13.98
C VAL A 132 8.58 -8.99 -13.72
N TYR A 133 8.58 -9.84 -14.75
CA TYR A 133 8.06 -11.20 -14.65
C TYR A 133 9.16 -12.24 -14.40
N ASP A 134 10.32 -12.09 -15.03
CA ASP A 134 11.46 -13.00 -14.88
C ASP A 134 12.36 -12.63 -13.69
N ASP A 135 12.25 -11.39 -13.16
CA ASP A 135 12.89 -10.97 -11.91
C ASP A 135 11.91 -11.00 -10.73
N LEU A 136 12.20 -11.82 -9.74
CA LEU A 136 11.37 -11.94 -8.53
C LEU A 136 11.38 -10.67 -7.67
N ILE A 137 12.47 -9.89 -7.70
CA ILE A 137 12.54 -8.59 -7.00
C ILE A 137 11.64 -7.58 -7.72
N GLY A 138 11.73 -7.51 -9.04
CA GLY A 138 10.85 -6.77 -9.93
C GLY A 138 9.38 -7.09 -9.71
N TRP A 139 9.01 -8.38 -9.77
CA TRP A 139 7.64 -8.85 -9.52
C TRP A 139 7.10 -8.37 -8.17
N ARG A 140 7.92 -8.51 -7.11
CA ARG A 140 7.56 -8.05 -5.76
C ARG A 140 7.34 -6.53 -5.73
N ASN A 141 8.25 -5.76 -6.31
CA ASN A 141 8.28 -4.30 -6.18
C ASN A 141 7.29 -3.59 -7.11
N LEU A 142 7.06 -4.12 -8.31
CA LEU A 142 6.30 -3.46 -9.37
C LEU A 142 4.88 -4.00 -9.50
N VAL A 143 4.60 -5.20 -8.98
CA VAL A 143 3.26 -5.80 -9.05
C VAL A 143 2.71 -6.11 -7.66
N VAL A 144 3.33 -7.02 -6.91
CA VAL A 144 2.73 -7.51 -5.65
C VAL A 144 2.56 -6.38 -4.64
N GLY A 145 3.61 -5.61 -4.37
CA GLY A 145 3.55 -4.48 -3.43
C GLY A 145 2.48 -3.47 -3.82
N PRO A 146 2.56 -2.83 -5.01
CA PRO A 146 1.60 -1.84 -5.44
C PRO A 146 0.15 -2.33 -5.44
N VAL A 147 -0.13 -3.52 -6.00
CA VAL A 147 -1.49 -4.09 -6.04
C VAL A 147 -2.03 -4.33 -4.64
N SER A 148 -1.22 -4.91 -3.75
CA SER A 148 -1.63 -5.18 -2.37
C SER A 148 -1.87 -3.90 -1.57
N GLU A 149 -1.10 -2.85 -1.80
CA GLU A 149 -1.26 -1.56 -1.14
C GLU A 149 -2.52 -0.82 -1.64
N GLU A 150 -2.77 -0.80 -2.94
CA GLU A 150 -4.00 -0.24 -3.50
C GLU A 150 -5.24 -1.01 -3.00
N LEU A 151 -5.16 -2.34 -2.93
CA LEU A 151 -6.24 -3.13 -2.36
C LEU A 151 -6.52 -2.75 -0.90
N VAL A 152 -5.52 -2.84 -0.02
CA VAL A 152 -5.74 -2.66 1.43
C VAL A 152 -6.06 -1.21 1.80
N PHE A 153 -5.29 -0.26 1.26
CA PHE A 153 -5.33 1.12 1.73
C PHE A 153 -6.18 2.04 0.87
N ARG A 154 -6.54 1.65 -0.34
CA ARG A 154 -7.51 2.39 -1.17
C ARG A 154 -8.84 1.65 -1.17
N SER A 155 -8.92 0.48 -1.80
CA SER A 155 -10.19 -0.25 -1.95
C SER A 155 -10.89 -0.54 -0.61
N LEU A 156 -10.21 -1.29 0.29
CA LEU A 156 -10.83 -1.70 1.55
C LEU A 156 -11.03 -0.52 2.51
N ALA A 157 -10.02 0.33 2.70
CA ALA A 157 -10.12 1.46 3.61
C ALA A 157 -11.20 2.46 3.19
N ILE A 158 -11.22 2.88 1.91
CA ILE A 158 -12.17 3.88 1.43
C ILE A 158 -13.59 3.32 1.44
N SER A 159 -13.81 2.06 1.05
CA SER A 159 -15.14 1.44 1.10
C SER A 159 -15.74 1.46 2.52
N LEU A 160 -14.94 1.22 3.56
CA LEU A 160 -15.36 1.33 4.95
C LEU A 160 -15.75 2.76 5.34
N PHE A 161 -14.98 3.76 4.91
CA PHE A 161 -15.33 5.16 5.19
C PHE A 161 -16.55 5.64 4.41
N ILE A 162 -16.76 5.14 3.18
CA ILE A 162 -18.00 5.37 2.41
C ILE A 162 -19.19 4.74 3.15
N LEU A 163 -19.06 3.51 3.64
CA LEU A 163 -20.09 2.86 4.45
C LEU A 163 -20.42 3.65 5.73
N ALA A 164 -19.41 4.31 6.30
CA ALA A 164 -19.56 5.22 7.43
C ALA A 164 -20.15 6.60 7.08
N GLN A 165 -20.55 6.82 5.81
CA GLN A 165 -21.02 8.10 5.27
C GLN A 165 -20.04 9.26 5.55
N THR A 166 -18.74 8.97 5.55
CA THR A 166 -17.70 9.99 5.74
C THR A 166 -17.59 10.84 4.48
N SER A 167 -17.49 12.17 4.63
CA SER A 167 -17.41 13.07 3.48
C SER A 167 -16.17 12.79 2.63
N ALA A 168 -16.31 12.89 1.31
CA ALA A 168 -15.22 12.64 0.36
C ALA A 168 -13.94 13.42 0.71
N ARG A 169 -14.08 14.72 1.06
CA ARG A 169 -12.95 15.56 1.52
C ARG A 169 -12.23 14.94 2.71
N ARG A 170 -12.97 14.47 3.72
CA ARG A 170 -12.36 13.85 4.91
C ARG A 170 -11.66 12.55 4.53
N ILE A 171 -12.30 11.68 3.75
CA ILE A 171 -11.69 10.43 3.26
C ILE A 171 -10.36 10.70 2.54
N THR A 172 -10.35 11.64 1.59
CA THR A 172 -9.17 12.01 0.81
C THR A 172 -7.98 12.41 1.68
N PHE A 173 -8.20 13.21 2.73
CA PHE A 173 -7.11 13.75 3.54
C PHE A 173 -6.81 12.98 4.83
N THR A 174 -7.66 12.04 5.25
CA THR A 174 -7.42 11.27 6.49
C THR A 174 -7.11 9.80 6.28
N SER A 175 -7.76 9.13 5.32
CA SER A 175 -7.50 7.69 5.11
C SER A 175 -6.04 7.41 4.69
N PRO A 176 -5.39 8.22 3.84
CA PRO A 176 -4.01 7.95 3.44
C PRO A 176 -2.98 8.22 4.53
N LEU A 177 -3.34 8.91 5.62
CA LEU A 177 -2.45 9.08 6.77
C LEU A 177 -2.18 7.73 7.45
N ILE A 178 -3.17 6.82 7.47
CA ILE A 178 -2.98 5.47 8.03
C ILE A 178 -1.97 4.69 7.17
N PHE A 179 -2.08 4.81 5.84
CA PHE A 179 -1.10 4.26 4.89
C PHE A 179 0.29 4.87 5.09
N GLY A 180 0.38 6.19 5.30
CA GLY A 180 1.64 6.86 5.61
C GLY A 180 2.29 6.32 6.88
N VAL A 181 1.51 6.19 7.97
CA VAL A 181 2.00 5.63 9.24
C VAL A 181 2.45 4.18 9.08
N ALA A 182 1.76 3.39 8.24
CA ALA A 182 2.14 2.00 8.00
C ALA A 182 3.61 1.87 7.60
N HIS A 183 4.14 2.80 6.80
CA HIS A 183 5.54 2.78 6.33
C HIS A 183 6.58 3.09 7.41
N VAL A 184 6.18 3.65 8.55
CA VAL A 184 7.09 3.84 9.69
C VAL A 184 7.66 2.50 10.16
N HIS A 185 7.02 1.36 9.84
CA HIS A 185 7.59 0.03 10.10
C HIS A 185 8.96 -0.19 9.45
N HIS A 186 9.30 0.51 8.36
CA HIS A 186 10.63 0.39 7.74
C HIS A 186 11.76 0.95 8.63
N LEU A 187 11.45 1.80 9.62
CA LEU A 187 12.42 2.17 10.65
C LEU A 187 12.89 0.95 11.43
N HIS A 188 11.95 0.09 11.83
CA HIS A 188 12.25 -1.16 12.52
C HIS A 188 13.06 -2.12 11.62
N GLU A 189 12.74 -2.19 10.33
CA GLU A 189 13.54 -2.97 9.36
C GLU A 189 14.98 -2.42 9.25
N THR A 190 15.14 -1.09 9.23
CA THR A 190 16.45 -0.43 9.19
C THR A 190 17.28 -0.73 10.43
N ILE A 191 16.66 -0.65 11.62
CA ILE A 191 17.31 -0.95 12.90
C ILE A 191 17.75 -2.41 12.94
N ASN A 192 16.87 -3.36 12.59
CA ASN A 192 17.20 -4.78 12.61
C ASN A 192 18.27 -5.16 11.58
N SER A 193 18.24 -4.56 10.39
CA SER A 193 19.26 -4.81 9.36
C SER A 193 20.63 -4.26 9.77
N SER A 194 20.66 -3.18 10.55
CA SER A 194 21.88 -2.56 11.08
C SER A 194 22.41 -3.23 12.37
N ARG A 195 21.68 -4.22 12.90
CA ARG A 195 21.98 -4.83 14.20
C ARG A 195 23.16 -5.80 14.08
N ARG A 196 24.26 -5.50 14.77
CA ARG A 196 25.43 -6.39 14.83
C ARG A 196 25.12 -7.66 15.63
N PRO A 197 25.78 -8.79 15.33
CA PRO A 197 25.70 -9.99 16.18
C PRO A 197 25.99 -9.65 17.65
N GLY A 198 25.16 -10.12 18.56
CA GLY A 198 25.28 -9.87 20.01
C GLY A 198 24.81 -8.49 20.50
N ALA A 199 24.56 -7.51 19.62
CA ALA A 199 24.01 -6.21 20.03
C ALA A 199 22.53 -6.33 20.42
N SER A 200 22.04 -5.48 21.32
CA SER A 200 20.61 -5.39 21.62
C SER A 200 19.88 -4.53 20.58
N TYR A 201 18.55 -4.66 20.49
CA TYR A 201 17.75 -3.79 19.62
C TYR A 201 17.91 -2.33 20.03
N LEU A 202 17.82 -2.06 21.35
CA LEU A 202 17.92 -0.70 21.90
C LEU A 202 19.30 -0.08 21.66
N SER A 203 20.40 -0.84 21.83
CA SER A 203 21.75 -0.31 21.57
C SER A 203 21.93 0.07 20.10
N THR A 204 21.34 -0.70 19.19
CA THR A 204 21.37 -0.42 17.75
C THR A 204 20.48 0.79 17.42
N ALA A 205 19.27 0.85 17.99
CA ALA A 205 18.33 1.95 17.80
C ALA A 205 18.82 3.28 18.39
N LEU A 206 19.70 3.26 19.39
CA LEU A 206 20.29 4.47 19.95
C LEU A 206 21.59 4.88 19.25
N THR A 207 22.09 4.08 18.30
CA THR A 207 23.30 4.41 17.54
C THR A 207 22.99 5.57 16.56
N PRO A 208 23.64 6.74 16.68
CA PRO A 208 23.31 7.92 15.86
C PRO A 208 23.36 7.67 14.35
N SER A 209 24.33 6.88 13.88
CA SER A 209 24.48 6.53 12.46
C SER A 209 23.38 5.63 11.90
N VAL A 210 22.54 5.03 12.76
CA VAL A 210 21.39 4.20 12.36
C VAL A 210 20.08 4.98 12.51
N ILE A 211 19.87 5.59 13.69
CA ILE A 211 18.58 6.19 14.04
C ILE A 211 18.32 7.47 13.26
N LEU A 212 19.33 8.32 13.05
CA LEU A 212 19.13 9.60 12.39
C LEU A 212 18.74 9.40 10.91
N PRO A 213 19.46 8.62 10.08
CA PRO A 213 19.01 8.31 8.73
C PRO A 213 17.68 7.55 8.69
N GLY A 214 17.45 6.65 9.65
CA GLY A 214 16.20 5.89 9.75
C GLY A 214 14.98 6.79 9.98
N LEU A 215 15.09 7.74 10.91
CA LEU A 215 14.02 8.71 11.19
C LEU A 215 13.79 9.64 10.00
N ILE A 216 14.84 10.17 9.39
CA ILE A 216 14.73 11.03 8.20
C ILE A 216 14.00 10.29 7.07
N ARG A 217 14.39 9.05 6.77
CA ARG A 217 13.72 8.21 5.77
C ARG A 217 12.26 7.96 6.11
N SER A 218 11.96 7.67 7.38
CA SER A 218 10.58 7.40 7.82
C SER A 218 9.69 8.64 7.69
N VAL A 219 10.21 9.82 8.04
CA VAL A 219 9.50 11.09 7.89
C VAL A 219 9.26 11.40 6.41
N PHE A 220 10.29 11.29 5.56
CA PHE A 220 10.13 11.48 4.12
C PHE A 220 9.12 10.50 3.51
N GLN A 221 9.22 9.23 3.89
CA GLN A 221 8.33 8.19 3.38
C GLN A 221 6.90 8.43 3.85
N PHE A 222 6.68 8.80 5.11
CA PHE A 222 5.36 9.18 5.64
C PHE A 222 4.74 10.32 4.81
N PHE A 223 5.47 11.41 4.59
CA PHE A 223 4.96 12.54 3.83
C PHE A 223 4.70 12.20 2.36
N TYR A 224 5.65 11.53 1.71
CA TYR A 224 5.54 11.14 0.31
C TYR A 224 4.35 10.22 0.07
N THR A 225 4.22 9.15 0.87
CA THR A 225 3.13 8.18 0.74
C THR A 225 1.77 8.75 1.14
N SER A 226 1.72 9.67 2.11
CA SER A 226 0.49 10.39 2.45
C SER A 226 0.04 11.30 1.30
N LEU A 227 0.96 12.10 0.74
CA LEU A 227 0.63 13.03 -0.34
C LEU A 227 0.22 12.29 -1.62
N PHE A 228 0.96 11.26 -2.01
CA PHE A 228 0.56 10.39 -3.12
C PHE A 228 -0.78 9.73 -2.84
N GLY A 229 -0.98 9.23 -1.63
CA GLY A 229 -2.23 8.63 -1.21
C GLY A 229 -3.42 9.59 -1.22
N PHE A 230 -3.23 10.90 -0.98
CA PHE A 230 -4.28 11.91 -1.15
C PHE A 230 -4.73 12.00 -2.61
N ILE A 231 -3.78 11.96 -3.56
CA ILE A 231 -4.08 11.97 -5.00
C ILE A 231 -4.81 10.67 -5.38
N ALA A 232 -4.31 9.52 -4.96
CA ALA A 232 -4.94 8.22 -5.22
C ALA A 232 -6.36 8.14 -4.65
N ALA A 233 -6.57 8.58 -3.40
CA ALA A 233 -7.90 8.60 -2.79
C ALA A 233 -8.86 9.59 -3.48
N PHE A 234 -8.36 10.74 -3.94
CA PHE A 234 -9.14 11.69 -4.72
C PHE A 234 -9.60 11.07 -6.05
N ILE A 235 -8.70 10.41 -6.78
CA ILE A 235 -9.01 9.69 -8.02
C ILE A 235 -10.03 8.58 -7.75
N TYR A 236 -9.79 7.75 -6.74
CA TYR A 236 -10.66 6.63 -6.37
C TYR A 236 -12.09 7.09 -6.09
N LEU A 237 -12.27 8.17 -5.31
CA LEU A 237 -13.60 8.71 -4.99
C LEU A 237 -14.34 9.31 -6.19
N ARG A 238 -13.62 9.64 -7.27
CA ARG A 238 -14.21 10.19 -8.51
C ARG A 238 -14.51 9.13 -9.56
N THR A 239 -13.74 8.04 -9.55
CA THR A 239 -13.78 7.01 -10.59
C THR A 239 -14.43 5.72 -10.09
N SER A 240 -14.46 5.48 -8.77
CA SER A 240 -14.80 4.20 -8.17
C SER A 240 -14.04 3.03 -8.81
N SER A 241 -12.76 3.26 -9.14
CA SER A 241 -11.89 2.27 -9.80
C SER A 241 -10.64 2.04 -8.96
N LEU A 242 -10.26 0.78 -8.82
CA LEU A 242 -8.98 0.35 -8.26
C LEU A 242 -7.83 0.44 -9.28
N ILE A 243 -8.16 0.56 -10.57
CA ILE A 243 -7.24 0.58 -11.73
C ILE A 243 -7.22 1.96 -12.37
#